data_AF-A0A6C0DA98-F1
#
_entry.id   AF-A0A6C0DA98-F1
#
_cell.length_a   1.000
_cell.length_b   1.000
_cell.length_c   1.000
_cell.angle_alpha   90.00
_cell.angle_beta   90.00
_cell.angle_gamma   90.00
#
_symmetry.space_group_name_H-M   'P 1'
#
loop_
_entity.id
_entity.type
_entity.pdbx_description
1 polymer ?
#
loop_
_entity_poly.entity_id
_entity_poly.type
_entity_poly.pdbx_seq_one_letter_code
_entity_poly.pdbx_strand_id
1 'polypeptide(L)'
;MEYICKICKKNYKTYQTLWKHNKKFHPIKIPEIIVPSTSNKIYECKYCNKQYNILQSKWKHEQICKLQNENNYNCRCCNKDFKLRQYRWRHEKKCRIKLDNILENKIEEKNLPINNHLIDIIVDKSKVIEELKIKNSELEVNINKQIGEKNIVNNLTLNNVTIFYRTEDNYINAKQLCKAGNKKFKNWFNLDLTKQLIIDAAEDTGIEKNKLIDINLFKEKWIHPDLAIQLAQWISPNFSLQISKWIRTLFTNNNIFFDDKLLHHQKEIKYKNEKIKLLEDAFIKKQKRQNFPEKNVIYMITTEDNKNKRIYIIGKANNLKNRLSTYNKTAEHEVVYYKECTDEEKMNIIELSILYKLNMYREKANRDRFVLPIEKDISLFINIIDSCLNFFNID
;
A
#
# COMPACT_ATOMS: atom_id res chain seq x y z
N MET A 1 24.94 5.65 47.01
CA MET A 1 26.13 4.90 46.52
C MET A 1 27.20 5.90 46.17
N GLU A 2 28.42 5.68 46.65
CA GLU A 2 29.57 6.57 46.41
C GLU A 2 30.46 6.03 45.29
N TYR A 3 30.87 6.88 44.35
CA TYR A 3 31.60 6.44 43.15
C TYR A 3 33.11 6.68 43.33
N ILE A 4 33.80 5.69 43.88
CA ILE A 4 35.22 5.79 44.22
C ILE A 4 36.10 5.32 43.05
N CYS A 5 37.12 6.11 42.69
CA CYS A 5 38.14 5.70 41.73
C CYS A 5 38.97 4.55 42.29
N LYS A 6 39.03 3.41 41.60
CA LYS A 6 39.76 2.23 42.08
C LYS A 6 41.28 2.41 42.13
N ILE A 7 41.83 3.36 41.35
CA ILE A 7 43.27 3.64 41.22
C ILE A 7 43.72 4.66 42.27
N CYS A 8 43.15 5.87 42.28
CA CYS A 8 43.57 6.93 43.22
C CYS A 8 42.67 7.11 44.46
N LYS A 9 41.66 6.25 44.64
CA LYS A 9 40.71 6.22 45.78
C LYS A 9 39.92 7.52 46.04
N LYS A 10 39.97 8.50 45.14
CA LYS A 10 39.15 9.71 45.20
C LYS A 10 37.67 9.38 44.98
N ASN A 11 36.81 10.05 45.73
CA ASN A 11 35.36 9.82 45.74
C ASN A 11 34.63 10.85 44.88
N TYR A 12 33.58 10.42 44.18
CA TYR A 12 32.82 11.24 43.23
C TYR A 12 31.32 11.10 43.47
N LYS A 13 30.61 12.23 43.36
CA LYS A 13 29.16 12.29 43.58
C LYS A 13 28.35 11.51 42.54
N THR A 14 28.89 11.27 41.34
CA THR A 14 28.21 10.56 40.25
C THR A 14 29.16 9.71 39.40
N TYR A 15 28.66 8.64 38.79
CA TYR A 15 29.43 7.80 37.86
C TYR A 15 30.07 8.61 36.69
N GLN A 16 29.33 9.58 36.14
CA GLN A 16 29.79 10.38 35.00
C GLN A 16 30.98 11.30 35.35
N THR A 17 31.06 11.78 36.60
CA THR A 17 32.22 12.57 37.06
C THR A 17 33.43 11.69 37.32
N LEU A 18 33.24 10.50 37.88
CA LEU A 18 34.28 9.46 37.96
C LEU A 18 34.81 9.04 36.58
N TRP A 19 33.93 8.84 35.59
CA TRP A 19 34.33 8.45 34.23
C TRP A 19 35.20 9.51 33.54
N LYS A 20 34.82 10.80 33.65
CA LYS A 20 35.62 11.92 33.14
C LYS A 20 36.98 12.01 33.83
N HIS A 21 37.04 11.76 35.15
CA HIS A 21 38.31 11.71 35.89
C HIS A 21 39.20 10.55 35.39
N ASN A 22 38.69 9.32 35.32
CA ASN A 22 39.45 8.17 34.86
C ASN A 22 40.01 8.39 33.45
N LYS A 23 39.20 8.90 32.52
CA LYS A 23 39.65 9.20 31.14
C LYS A 23 40.75 10.26 31.06
N LYS A 24 40.80 11.21 32.00
CA LYS A 24 41.77 12.33 31.99
C LYS A 24 43.06 12.03 32.76
N PHE A 25 42.98 11.31 33.87
CA PHE A 25 44.12 11.08 34.79
C PHE A 25 44.61 9.63 34.85
N HIS A 26 43.80 8.68 34.36
CA HIS A 26 44.15 7.27 34.25
C HIS A 26 43.87 6.74 32.81
N PRO A 27 44.41 7.40 31.76
CA PRO A 27 44.22 6.94 30.39
C PRO A 27 44.81 5.54 30.21
N ILE A 28 43.98 4.61 29.74
CA ILE A 28 44.39 3.23 29.46
C ILE A 28 45.37 3.25 28.28
N LYS A 29 46.66 3.09 28.55
CA LYS A 29 47.65 2.71 27.54
C LYS A 29 47.44 1.23 27.23
N ILE A 30 47.01 0.93 26.01
CA ILE A 30 47.04 -0.45 25.48
C ILE A 30 48.49 -0.69 24.99
N PRO A 31 49.20 -1.75 25.44
CA PRO A 31 50.61 -1.93 25.13
C PRO A 31 50.91 -2.26 23.66
N GLU A 32 52.08 -1.82 23.21
CA GLU A 32 52.73 -2.26 21.97
C GLU A 32 53.28 -3.69 22.12
N ILE A 33 53.33 -4.44 21.00
CA ILE A 33 54.13 -5.68 20.87
C ILE A 33 55.00 -5.57 19.60
N ILE A 34 56.25 -6.05 19.69
CA ILE A 34 57.45 -5.64 18.95
C ILE A 34 58.37 -6.88 18.80
N VAL A 35 58.92 -7.32 17.66
CA VAL A 35 58.65 -7.14 16.20
C VAL A 35 59.03 -8.51 15.51
N PRO A 36 58.82 -8.76 14.19
CA PRO A 36 59.81 -8.37 13.18
C PRO A 36 59.24 -7.93 11.81
N SER A 37 60.12 -7.29 11.03
CA SER A 37 59.89 -6.76 9.68
C SER A 37 59.69 -7.82 8.58
N THR A 38 59.17 -7.34 7.44
CA THR A 38 59.12 -7.93 6.07
C THR A 38 57.84 -8.65 5.62
N SER A 39 56.77 -7.87 5.42
CA SER A 39 56.14 -7.73 4.09
C SER A 39 55.18 -6.53 4.09
N ASN A 40 55.31 -5.62 3.11
CA ASN A 40 54.36 -4.53 2.92
C ASN A 40 53.06 -5.08 2.33
N LYS A 41 52.24 -5.74 3.15
CA LYS A 41 50.93 -6.24 2.71
C LYS A 41 49.97 -5.07 2.56
N ILE A 42 49.84 -4.60 1.33
CA ILE A 42 48.94 -3.52 0.96
C ILE A 42 47.51 -4.05 0.93
N TYR A 43 46.58 -3.30 1.54
CA TYR A 43 45.17 -3.61 1.64
C TYR A 43 44.36 -2.68 0.73
N GLU A 44 43.91 -3.18 -0.41
CA GLU A 44 43.10 -2.41 -1.37
C GLU A 44 41.64 -2.31 -0.93
N CYS A 45 41.00 -1.16 -1.13
CA CYS A 45 39.57 -0.97 -0.91
C CYS A 45 38.74 -1.81 -1.91
N LYS A 46 37.70 -2.52 -1.43
CA LYS A 46 36.83 -3.34 -2.30
C LYS A 46 35.97 -2.54 -3.29
N TYR A 47 35.92 -1.21 -3.13
CA TYR A 47 35.03 -0.32 -3.89
C TYR A 47 35.78 0.73 -4.74
N CYS A 48 37.10 0.87 -4.57
CA CYS A 48 37.94 1.70 -5.44
C CYS A 48 39.41 1.29 -5.32
N ASN A 49 40.25 1.68 -6.29
CA ASN A 49 41.65 1.25 -6.38
C ASN A 49 42.58 1.96 -5.36
N LYS A 50 42.06 2.38 -4.20
CA LYS A 50 42.87 2.98 -3.12
C LYS A 50 43.46 1.92 -2.23
N GLN A 51 44.77 2.02 -2.07
CA GLN A 51 45.64 1.12 -1.32
C GLN A 51 45.94 1.70 0.07
N TYR A 52 45.95 0.83 1.09
CA TYR A 52 46.24 1.19 2.48
C TYR A 52 47.26 0.22 3.07
N ASN A 53 48.25 0.74 3.79
CA ASN A 53 49.23 -0.06 4.53
C ASN A 53 48.68 -0.66 5.84
N ILE A 54 47.50 -0.20 6.31
CA ILE A 54 46.88 -0.64 7.57
C ILE A 54 45.40 -0.97 7.35
N LEU A 55 44.99 -2.19 7.77
CA LEU A 55 43.65 -2.73 7.54
C LEU A 55 42.52 -1.88 8.14
N GLN A 56 42.73 -1.26 9.32
CA GLN A 56 41.73 -0.37 9.94
C GLN A 56 41.51 0.92 9.14
N SER A 57 42.55 1.45 8.48
CA SER A 57 42.44 2.62 7.60
C SER A 57 41.63 2.30 6.35
N LYS A 58 41.87 1.13 5.75
CA LYS A 58 41.02 0.57 4.69
C LYS A 58 39.57 0.46 5.16
N TRP A 59 39.31 -0.20 6.30
CA TRP A 59 37.94 -0.47 6.76
C TRP A 59 37.15 0.83 7.01
N LYS A 60 37.76 1.83 7.64
CA LYS A 60 37.13 3.16 7.83
C LYS A 60 36.82 3.84 6.49
N HIS A 61 37.73 3.75 5.52
CA HIS A 61 37.48 4.27 4.18
C HIS A 61 36.37 3.49 3.46
N GLU A 62 36.32 2.15 3.57
CA GLU A 62 35.28 1.31 2.95
C GLU A 62 33.88 1.68 3.43
N GLN A 63 33.69 2.01 4.73
CA GLN A 63 32.38 2.47 5.23
C GLN A 63 31.88 3.74 4.53
N ILE A 64 32.79 4.65 4.15
CA ILE A 64 32.45 5.91 3.47
C ILE A 64 32.38 5.70 1.95
N CYS A 65 33.30 4.92 1.38
CA CYS A 65 33.37 4.63 -0.05
C CYS A 65 32.15 3.84 -0.54
N LYS A 66 31.64 2.90 0.26
CA LYS A 66 30.38 2.19 -0.02
C LYS A 66 29.22 3.17 -0.22
N LEU A 67 29.04 4.10 0.72
CA LEU A 67 27.99 5.13 0.67
C LEU A 67 28.14 6.10 -0.52
N GLN A 68 29.35 6.29 -1.05
CA GLN A 68 29.61 7.13 -2.22
C GLN A 68 29.41 6.41 -3.55
N ASN A 69 29.66 5.10 -3.63
CA ASN A 69 29.42 4.31 -4.85
C ASN A 69 27.96 3.89 -5.02
N GLU A 70 27.17 3.79 -3.95
CA GLU A 70 25.79 3.30 -4.03
C GLU A 70 24.74 4.36 -4.45
N ASN A 71 25.09 5.64 -4.66
CA ASN A 71 24.13 6.67 -5.10
C ASN A 71 24.73 7.80 -5.96
N ASN A 72 24.55 7.74 -7.29
CA ASN A 72 24.53 8.93 -8.13
C ASN A 72 23.26 9.75 -7.83
N TYR A 73 23.40 11.05 -7.54
CA TYR A 73 22.24 11.91 -7.26
C TYR A 73 21.71 12.54 -8.56
N ASN A 74 20.66 11.96 -9.15
CA ASN A 74 20.10 12.41 -10.43
C ASN A 74 19.19 13.65 -10.26
N CYS A 75 19.30 14.61 -11.18
CA CYS A 75 18.40 15.78 -11.26
C CYS A 75 17.01 15.38 -11.74
N ARG A 76 15.96 15.73 -10.99
CA ARG A 76 14.57 15.37 -11.34
C ARG A 76 14.03 16.05 -12.60
N CYS A 77 14.68 17.10 -13.09
CA CYS A 77 14.24 17.88 -14.24
C CYS A 77 14.89 17.46 -15.57
N CYS A 78 16.06 16.82 -15.53
CA CYS A 78 16.80 16.45 -16.75
C CYS A 78 17.61 15.14 -16.64
N ASN A 79 17.43 14.36 -15.56
CA ASN A 79 18.12 13.11 -15.25
C ASN A 79 19.67 13.14 -15.27
N LYS A 80 20.32 14.31 -15.31
CA LYS A 80 21.78 14.41 -15.15
C LYS A 80 22.22 13.95 -13.76
N ASP A 81 23.25 13.12 -13.73
CA ASP A 81 23.83 12.56 -12.50
C ASP A 81 24.85 13.50 -11.85
N PHE A 82 24.83 13.55 -10.52
CA PHE A 82 25.76 14.32 -9.70
C PHE A 82 26.39 13.46 -8.61
N LYS A 83 27.71 13.54 -8.49
CA LYS A 83 28.50 12.79 -7.50
C LYS A 83 28.21 13.17 -6.04
N LEU A 84 27.56 14.31 -5.78
CA LEU A 84 27.17 14.76 -4.43
C LEU A 84 25.81 15.50 -4.47
N ARG A 85 24.97 15.23 -3.47
CA ARG A 85 23.61 15.80 -3.28
C ARG A 85 23.57 17.33 -3.35
N GLN A 86 24.60 18.00 -2.85
CA GLN A 86 24.71 19.46 -2.84
C GLN A 86 24.87 20.07 -4.24
N TYR A 87 25.53 19.37 -5.17
CA TYR A 87 25.68 19.83 -6.56
C TYR A 87 24.38 19.64 -7.34
N ARG A 88 23.70 18.49 -7.15
CA ARG A 88 22.35 18.27 -7.68
C ARG A 88 21.39 19.40 -7.27
N TRP A 89 21.37 19.77 -5.98
CA TRP A 89 20.45 20.82 -5.48
C TRP A 89 20.74 22.21 -6.07
N ARG A 90 22.02 22.59 -6.25
CA ARG A 90 22.40 23.84 -6.94
C ARG A 90 22.02 23.80 -8.42
N HIS A 91 22.18 22.66 -9.07
CA HIS A 91 21.77 22.47 -10.46
C HIS A 91 20.24 22.54 -10.62
N GLU A 92 19.45 21.85 -9.78
CA GLU A 92 17.98 21.90 -9.79
C GLU A 92 17.46 23.34 -9.65
N LYS A 93 18.09 24.18 -8.82
CA LYS A 93 17.76 25.62 -8.71
C LYS A 93 18.00 26.44 -9.98
N LYS A 94 18.86 25.99 -10.89
CA LYS A 94 19.22 26.68 -12.15
C LYS A 94 18.79 25.93 -13.41
N CYS A 95 18.17 24.74 -13.27
CA CYS A 95 17.78 23.88 -14.38
C CYS A 95 16.51 24.40 -15.09
N ARG A 96 16.63 25.54 -15.76
CA ARG A 96 15.61 26.08 -16.68
C ARG A 96 15.80 25.49 -18.08
N ILE A 97 15.20 24.33 -18.32
CA ILE A 97 14.70 23.98 -19.66
C ILE A 97 13.19 23.80 -19.51
N LYS A 98 12.43 24.52 -20.33
CA LYS A 98 10.98 24.68 -20.18
C LYS A 98 10.27 23.34 -20.33
N LEU A 99 9.34 23.03 -19.42
CA LEU A 99 8.33 22.00 -19.69
C LEU A 99 7.36 22.46 -20.80
N ASP A 100 7.18 23.77 -20.95
CA ASP A 100 6.18 24.38 -21.82
C ASP A 100 6.48 24.15 -23.31
N ASN A 101 7.73 24.32 -23.75
CA ASN A 101 8.14 24.05 -25.14
C ASN A 101 8.09 22.56 -25.55
N ILE A 102 8.02 21.62 -24.60
CA ILE A 102 7.80 20.19 -24.91
C ILE A 102 6.31 19.89 -25.04
N LEU A 103 5.44 20.71 -24.44
CA LEU A 103 3.99 20.60 -24.57
C LEU A 103 3.50 21.30 -25.85
N GLU A 104 3.96 22.51 -26.13
CA GLU A 104 3.58 23.27 -27.34
C GLU A 104 3.95 22.51 -28.63
N ASN A 105 5.20 22.07 -28.79
CA ASN A 105 5.62 21.31 -29.96
C ASN A 105 4.88 19.95 -30.10
N LYS A 106 4.40 19.35 -29.01
CA LYS A 106 3.61 18.10 -29.03
C LYS A 106 2.12 18.31 -29.26
N ILE A 107 1.63 19.54 -29.18
CA ILE A 107 0.25 19.89 -29.53
C ILE A 107 0.14 20.10 -31.04
N GLU A 108 1.17 20.67 -31.69
CA GLU A 108 1.21 20.80 -33.15
C GLU A 108 1.40 19.45 -33.87
N GLU A 109 2.27 18.55 -33.37
CA GLU A 109 2.43 17.19 -33.91
C GLU A 109 1.16 16.31 -33.81
N LYS A 110 0.15 16.72 -33.05
CA LYS A 110 -1.10 15.94 -32.83
C LYS A 110 -2.26 16.29 -33.77
N ASN A 111 -2.10 17.25 -34.66
CA ASN A 111 -3.15 17.67 -35.61
C ASN A 111 -3.01 17.04 -37.02
N LEU A 112 -2.43 15.85 -37.11
CA LEU A 112 -2.40 15.01 -38.32
C LEU A 112 -2.83 13.58 -37.97
N PRO A 113 -3.40 12.82 -38.93
CA PRO A 113 -4.27 11.68 -38.63
C PRO A 113 -3.53 10.55 -37.90
N ILE A 114 -4.28 9.87 -37.02
CA ILE A 114 -3.79 8.81 -36.13
C ILE A 114 -3.05 7.74 -36.94
N ASN A 115 -1.71 7.78 -36.85
CA ASN A 115 -0.83 6.90 -37.61
C ASN A 115 -0.98 5.45 -37.10
N ASN A 116 -1.19 4.49 -38.00
CA ASN A 116 -1.41 3.06 -37.68
C ASN A 116 -0.35 2.48 -36.73
N HIS A 117 0.87 3.00 -36.79
CA HIS A 117 1.97 2.67 -35.87
C HIS A 117 1.63 2.85 -34.37
N LEU A 118 0.70 3.75 -34.00
CA LEU A 118 0.20 3.85 -32.62
C LEU A 118 -0.77 2.71 -32.26
N ILE A 119 -1.58 2.26 -33.22
CA ILE A 119 -2.47 1.11 -33.05
C ILE A 119 -1.61 -0.15 -32.91
N ASP A 120 -0.61 -0.34 -33.75
CA ASP A 120 0.33 -1.47 -33.67
C ASP A 120 1.08 -1.49 -32.33
N ILE A 121 1.58 -0.33 -31.85
CA ILE A 121 2.19 -0.22 -30.51
C ILE A 121 1.19 -0.58 -29.39
N ILE A 122 -0.08 -0.19 -29.51
CA ILE A 122 -1.11 -0.51 -28.50
C ILE A 122 -1.43 -2.01 -28.54
N VAL A 123 -1.57 -2.59 -29.73
CA VAL A 123 -1.81 -4.03 -29.96
C VAL A 123 -0.65 -4.87 -29.42
N ASP A 124 0.60 -4.51 -29.72
CA ASP A 124 1.76 -5.24 -29.21
C ASP A 124 1.94 -5.06 -27.69
N LYS A 125 1.63 -3.88 -27.14
CA LYS A 125 1.57 -3.71 -25.67
C LYS A 125 0.45 -4.52 -25.04
N SER A 126 -0.72 -4.66 -25.68
CA SER A 126 -1.79 -5.51 -25.16
C SER A 126 -1.41 -6.98 -25.21
N LYS A 127 -0.75 -7.46 -26.28
CA LYS A 127 -0.18 -8.82 -26.35
C LYS A 127 0.83 -9.06 -25.24
N VAL A 128 1.79 -8.15 -25.03
CA VAL A 128 2.78 -8.26 -23.94
C VAL A 128 2.12 -8.27 -22.56
N ILE A 129 1.06 -7.47 -22.35
CA ILE A 129 0.26 -7.51 -21.11
C ILE A 129 -0.46 -8.86 -20.95
N GLU A 130 -0.96 -9.44 -22.03
CA GLU A 130 -1.66 -10.73 -22.02
C GLU A 130 -0.69 -11.90 -21.79
N GLU A 131 0.47 -11.90 -22.43
CA GLU A 131 1.58 -12.82 -22.14
C GLU A 131 2.03 -12.71 -20.68
N LEU A 132 2.18 -11.50 -20.13
CA LEU A 132 2.53 -11.29 -18.73
C LEU A 132 1.43 -11.76 -17.77
N LYS A 133 0.14 -11.65 -18.13
CA LYS A 133 -0.97 -12.22 -17.35
C LYS A 133 -0.93 -13.74 -17.37
N ILE A 134 -0.73 -14.36 -18.54
CA ILE A 134 -0.59 -15.81 -18.67
C ILE A 134 0.59 -16.28 -17.83
N LYS A 135 1.76 -15.67 -17.96
CA LYS A 135 2.97 -15.99 -17.20
C LYS A 135 2.79 -15.79 -15.69
N ASN A 136 2.05 -14.76 -15.27
CA ASN A 136 1.67 -14.60 -13.86
C ASN A 136 0.71 -15.70 -13.40
N SER A 137 -0.28 -16.10 -14.21
CA SER A 137 -1.19 -17.21 -13.86
C SER A 137 -0.46 -18.56 -13.81
N GLU A 138 0.52 -18.80 -14.68
CA GLU A 138 1.42 -19.96 -14.62
C GLU A 138 2.32 -19.92 -13.38
N LEU A 139 2.83 -18.75 -13.01
CA LEU A 139 3.58 -18.55 -11.77
C LEU A 139 2.68 -18.77 -10.54
N GLU A 140 1.45 -18.27 -10.53
CA GLU A 140 0.47 -18.52 -9.47
C GLU A 140 0.11 -20.01 -9.36
N VAL A 141 -0.09 -20.72 -10.48
CA VAL A 141 -0.31 -22.17 -10.50
C VAL A 141 0.93 -22.93 -10.01
N ASN A 142 2.14 -22.54 -10.42
CA ASN A 142 3.38 -23.17 -9.94
C ASN A 142 3.67 -22.86 -8.47
N ILE A 143 3.36 -21.66 -7.98
CA ILE A 143 3.40 -21.29 -6.57
C ILE A 143 2.37 -22.11 -5.79
N ASN A 144 1.13 -22.20 -6.26
CA ASN A 144 0.07 -23.00 -5.64
C ASN A 144 0.39 -24.51 -5.66
N LYS A 145 1.10 -25.00 -6.67
CA LYS A 145 1.59 -26.39 -6.75
C LYS A 145 2.75 -26.64 -5.79
N GLN A 146 3.70 -25.72 -5.70
CA GLN A 146 4.78 -25.75 -4.68
C GLN A 146 4.25 -25.60 -3.24
N ILE A 147 3.17 -24.84 -3.04
CA ILE A 147 2.44 -24.74 -1.76
C ILE A 147 1.66 -26.03 -1.49
N GLY A 148 1.02 -26.62 -2.50
CA GLY A 148 0.33 -27.91 -2.40
C GLY A 148 1.25 -29.05 -1.94
N GLU A 149 2.49 -29.07 -2.41
CA GLU A 149 3.51 -30.05 -2.02
C GLU A 149 4.28 -29.66 -0.72
N LYS A 150 4.12 -28.44 -0.21
CA LYS A 150 4.74 -27.95 1.05
C LYS A 150 3.78 -27.45 2.12
N ASN A 151 2.50 -27.82 2.04
CA ASN A 151 1.57 -27.72 3.16
C ASN A 151 1.88 -28.79 4.23
N ILE A 152 3.08 -28.71 4.81
CA ILE A 152 3.27 -29.14 6.20
C ILE A 152 2.50 -28.11 7.03
N VAL A 153 1.20 -28.33 7.16
CA VAL A 153 0.37 -27.60 8.12
C VAL A 153 0.94 -27.96 9.49
N ASN A 154 1.76 -27.07 10.04
CA ASN A 154 2.45 -27.24 11.31
C ASN A 154 1.46 -27.11 12.48
N ASN A 155 0.35 -27.84 12.44
CA ASN A 155 -0.57 -28.00 13.56
C ASN A 155 -0.03 -29.06 14.51
N LEU A 156 -0.13 -28.80 15.81
CA LEU A 156 0.34 -29.75 16.82
C LEU A 156 -0.81 -30.61 17.34
N THR A 157 -0.73 -31.92 17.15
CA THR A 157 -1.71 -32.85 17.73
C THR A 157 -1.21 -33.34 19.09
N LEU A 158 -1.87 -32.91 20.17
CA LEU A 158 -1.60 -33.38 21.54
C LEU A 158 -2.86 -34.03 22.12
N ASN A 159 -2.71 -35.21 22.74
CA ASN A 159 -3.81 -35.95 23.38
C ASN A 159 -5.07 -36.08 22.48
N ASN A 160 -4.86 -36.45 21.22
CA ASN A 160 -5.89 -36.57 20.17
C ASN A 160 -6.66 -35.26 19.87
N VAL A 161 -6.08 -34.10 20.20
CA VAL A 161 -6.61 -32.77 19.86
C VAL A 161 -5.59 -32.04 18.99
N THR A 162 -5.97 -31.74 17.74
CA THR A 162 -5.20 -30.85 16.86
C THR A 162 -5.35 -29.41 17.35
N ILE A 163 -4.23 -28.77 17.63
CA ILE A 163 -4.11 -27.37 18.03
C ILE A 163 -3.68 -26.57 16.79
N PHE A 164 -4.50 -25.59 16.44
CA PHE A 164 -4.31 -24.70 15.30
C PHE A 164 -3.70 -23.37 15.75
N TYR A 165 -2.91 -22.78 14.86
CA TYR A 165 -2.44 -21.40 14.96
C TYR A 165 -3.01 -20.57 13.80
N ARG A 166 -3.11 -19.26 13.98
CA ARG A 166 -3.50 -18.29 12.96
C ARG A 166 -2.24 -17.83 12.21
N THR A 167 -2.22 -18.00 10.89
CA THR A 167 -1.02 -17.80 10.06
C THR A 167 -0.56 -16.35 9.95
N GLU A 168 -1.46 -15.40 10.17
CA GLU A 168 -1.27 -13.96 10.00
C GLU A 168 -0.47 -13.33 11.15
N ASP A 169 -0.62 -13.85 12.37
CA ASP A 169 -0.05 -13.29 13.60
C ASP A 169 0.51 -14.35 14.57
N ASN A 170 0.44 -15.63 14.20
CA ASN A 170 0.83 -16.81 15.00
C ASN A 170 -0.01 -17.03 16.28
N TYR A 171 -1.17 -16.39 16.43
CA TYR A 171 -2.02 -16.60 17.61
C TYR A 171 -2.51 -18.05 17.69
N ILE A 172 -2.61 -18.59 18.90
CA ILE A 172 -2.95 -20.00 19.12
C ILE A 172 -4.35 -20.14 19.71
N ASN A 173 -5.09 -21.16 19.29
CA ASN A 173 -6.42 -21.42 19.79
C ASN A 173 -6.39 -21.95 21.24
N ALA A 174 -6.71 -21.08 22.19
CA ALA A 174 -6.67 -21.35 23.61
C ALA A 174 -7.69 -22.41 24.06
N LYS A 175 -8.82 -22.55 23.37
CA LYS A 175 -9.78 -23.63 23.65
C LYS A 175 -9.21 -24.99 23.30
N GLN A 176 -8.50 -25.11 22.18
CA GLN A 176 -7.87 -26.36 21.75
C GLN A 176 -6.71 -26.75 22.68
N LEU A 177 -5.85 -25.79 23.06
CA LEU A 177 -4.84 -25.99 24.11
C LEU A 177 -5.45 -26.53 25.41
N CYS A 178 -6.49 -25.86 25.92
CA CYS A 178 -7.21 -26.30 27.11
C CYS A 178 -7.86 -27.67 26.97
N LYS A 179 -8.45 -27.99 25.81
CA LYS A 179 -9.06 -29.30 25.53
C LYS A 179 -8.02 -30.42 25.53
N ALA A 180 -6.87 -30.22 24.87
CA ALA A 180 -5.75 -31.16 24.89
C ALA A 180 -5.21 -31.39 26.32
N GLY A 181 -5.21 -30.33 27.14
CA GLY A 181 -4.83 -30.39 28.55
C GLY A 181 -5.90 -30.86 29.53
N ASN A 182 -7.10 -31.20 29.08
CA ASN A 182 -8.30 -31.47 29.89
C ASN A 182 -8.58 -30.41 30.99
N LYS A 183 -8.40 -29.12 30.65
CA LYS A 183 -8.73 -27.99 31.54
C LYS A 183 -9.71 -27.02 30.86
N LYS A 184 -10.29 -26.09 31.63
CA LYS A 184 -11.20 -25.05 31.13
C LYS A 184 -10.51 -23.69 31.14
N PHE A 185 -10.44 -23.01 29.99
CA PHE A 185 -9.81 -21.69 29.84
C PHE A 185 -10.30 -20.65 30.85
N LYS A 186 -11.60 -20.67 31.20
CA LYS A 186 -12.20 -19.76 32.20
C LYS A 186 -11.49 -19.85 33.55
N ASN A 187 -11.02 -21.04 33.94
CA ASN A 187 -10.36 -21.25 35.24
C ASN A 187 -8.98 -20.58 35.26
N TRP A 188 -8.23 -20.62 34.16
CA TRP A 188 -6.96 -19.90 34.02
C TRP A 188 -7.18 -18.39 33.96
N PHE A 189 -8.06 -17.93 33.07
CA PHE A 189 -8.34 -16.51 32.84
C PHE A 189 -8.84 -15.76 34.09
N ASN A 190 -9.48 -16.47 35.03
CA ASN A 190 -9.97 -15.89 36.27
C ASN A 190 -8.90 -15.72 37.37
N LEU A 191 -7.72 -16.34 37.25
CA LEU A 191 -6.65 -16.24 38.25
C LEU A 191 -6.05 -14.84 38.27
N ASP A 192 -5.77 -14.31 39.47
CA ASP A 192 -5.16 -12.99 39.63
C ASP A 192 -3.74 -12.94 39.04
N LEU A 193 -2.98 -14.04 39.16
CA LEU A 193 -1.70 -14.21 38.47
C LEU A 193 -1.83 -14.05 36.95
N THR A 194 -2.90 -14.59 36.34
CA THR A 194 -3.14 -14.48 34.90
C THR A 194 -3.57 -13.07 34.50
N LYS A 195 -4.35 -12.38 35.34
CA LYS A 195 -4.69 -10.96 35.11
C LYS A 195 -3.43 -10.10 35.13
N GLN A 196 -2.55 -10.29 36.13
CA GLN A 196 -1.27 -9.59 36.21
C GLN A 196 -0.38 -9.90 35.00
N LEU A 197 -0.27 -11.17 34.63
CA LEU A 197 0.53 -11.60 33.49
C LEU A 197 0.08 -11.01 32.15
N ILE A 198 -1.23 -10.74 31.96
CA ILE A 198 -1.74 -10.01 30.79
C ILE A 198 -1.37 -8.52 30.84
N ILE A 199 -1.23 -7.93 32.03
CA ILE A 199 -0.76 -6.56 32.21
C ILE A 199 0.72 -6.47 31.85
N ASP A 200 1.55 -7.31 32.47
CA ASP A 200 3.01 -7.32 32.28
C ASP A 200 3.37 -7.62 30.82
N ALA A 201 2.69 -8.60 30.19
CA ALA A 201 2.90 -8.92 28.78
C ALA A 201 2.49 -7.79 27.82
N ALA A 202 1.48 -6.98 28.16
CA ALA A 202 1.08 -5.83 27.35
C ALA A 202 2.10 -4.68 27.43
N GLU A 203 2.75 -4.51 28.59
CA GLU A 203 3.79 -3.51 28.79
C GLU A 203 5.11 -3.91 28.09
N ASP A 204 5.51 -5.19 28.17
CA ASP A 204 6.72 -5.71 27.53
C ASP A 204 6.62 -5.77 25.99
N THR A 205 5.50 -6.27 25.46
CA THR A 205 5.30 -6.39 23.99
C THR A 205 4.85 -5.09 23.32
N GLY A 206 4.36 -4.10 24.08
CA GLY A 206 3.69 -2.91 23.56
C GLY A 206 2.32 -3.18 22.90
N ILE A 207 1.78 -4.40 23.04
CA ILE A 207 0.46 -4.78 22.50
C ILE A 207 -0.63 -4.48 23.53
N GLU A 208 -1.71 -3.84 23.10
CA GLU A 208 -2.87 -3.57 23.97
C GLU A 208 -3.43 -4.86 24.60
N LYS A 209 -3.79 -4.83 25.88
CA LYS A 209 -4.33 -5.97 26.66
C LYS A 209 -5.50 -6.68 25.95
N ASN A 210 -6.36 -5.93 25.26
CA ASN A 210 -7.51 -6.44 24.53
C ASN A 210 -7.15 -7.15 23.21
N LYS A 211 -5.92 -6.97 22.70
CA LYS A 211 -5.42 -7.62 21.47
C LYS A 211 -4.66 -8.91 21.79
N LEU A 212 -4.02 -9.01 22.96
CA LEU A 212 -3.33 -10.23 23.42
C LEU A 212 -4.25 -11.47 23.54
N ILE A 213 -5.55 -11.25 23.77
CA ILE A 213 -6.58 -12.30 23.82
C ILE A 213 -7.73 -11.86 22.92
N ASP A 214 -7.72 -12.33 21.68
CA ASP A 214 -8.74 -12.07 20.68
C ASP A 214 -9.90 -13.08 20.83
N ILE A 215 -11.12 -12.54 20.91
CA ILE A 215 -12.37 -13.31 20.97
C ILE A 215 -13.19 -12.99 19.73
N ASN A 216 -12.99 -13.78 18.68
CA ASN A 216 -13.66 -13.61 17.39
C ASN A 216 -15.18 -13.89 17.51
N LEU A 217 -15.96 -13.42 16.53
CA LEU A 217 -17.43 -13.51 16.43
C LEU A 217 -17.98 -14.93 16.67
N PHE A 218 -17.23 -15.96 16.26
CA PHE A 218 -17.55 -17.38 16.48
C PHE A 218 -17.29 -17.89 17.92
N LYS A 219 -17.05 -16.98 18.88
CA LYS A 219 -16.68 -17.24 20.28
C LYS A 219 -15.41 -18.08 20.44
N GLU A 220 -14.56 -18.13 19.42
CA GLU A 220 -13.21 -18.69 19.51
C GLU A 220 -12.34 -17.82 20.42
N LYS A 221 -11.26 -18.40 20.96
CA LYS A 221 -10.33 -17.68 21.83
C LYS A 221 -8.93 -17.88 21.30
N TRP A 222 -8.38 -16.82 20.72
CA TRP A 222 -7.06 -16.76 20.12
C TRP A 222 -6.17 -15.98 21.08
N ILE A 223 -4.98 -16.51 21.39
CA ILE A 223 -4.06 -15.88 22.35
C ILE A 223 -2.66 -15.73 21.76
N HIS A 224 -1.99 -14.64 22.16
CA HIS A 224 -0.60 -14.37 21.78
C HIS A 224 0.32 -15.56 22.13
N PRO A 225 1.34 -15.89 21.32
CA PRO A 225 2.25 -17.01 21.58
C PRO A 225 2.85 -17.04 23.00
N ASP A 226 3.24 -15.90 23.55
CA ASP A 226 3.80 -15.86 24.92
C ASP A 226 2.74 -16.22 25.98
N LEU A 227 1.49 -15.75 25.81
CA LEU A 227 0.38 -16.17 26.66
C LEU A 227 0.05 -17.66 26.47
N ALA A 228 0.24 -18.22 25.27
CA ALA A 228 0.04 -19.63 25.00
C ALA A 228 1.03 -20.53 25.76
N ILE A 229 2.30 -20.10 25.89
CA ILE A 229 3.31 -20.80 26.71
C ILE A 229 2.91 -20.81 28.18
N GLN A 230 2.39 -19.69 28.68
CA GLN A 230 1.97 -19.50 30.08
C GLN A 230 0.68 -20.29 30.40
N LEU A 231 -0.29 -20.29 29.49
CA LEU A 231 -1.46 -21.18 29.56
C LEU A 231 -1.04 -22.66 29.54
N ALA A 232 -0.07 -23.02 28.68
CA ALA A 232 0.46 -24.37 28.58
C ALA A 232 1.20 -24.81 29.87
N GLN A 233 1.91 -23.89 30.52
CA GLN A 233 2.55 -24.12 31.83
C GLN A 233 1.54 -24.33 32.94
N TRP A 234 0.46 -23.55 32.96
CA TRP A 234 -0.65 -23.78 33.88
C TRP A 234 -1.40 -25.10 33.60
N ILE A 235 -1.42 -25.58 32.36
CA ILE A 235 -1.92 -26.93 32.03
C ILE A 235 -0.99 -27.99 32.64
N SER A 236 0.27 -28.07 32.21
CA SER A 236 1.33 -28.84 32.88
C SER A 236 2.73 -28.44 32.39
N PRO A 237 3.80 -28.68 33.18
CA PRO A 237 5.18 -28.38 32.77
C PRO A 237 5.60 -29.09 31.48
N ASN A 238 5.25 -30.37 31.33
CA ASN A 238 5.55 -31.13 30.10
C ASN A 238 4.82 -30.56 28.88
N PHE A 239 3.55 -30.17 29.04
CA PHE A 239 2.76 -29.56 27.97
C PHE A 239 3.35 -28.20 27.55
N SER A 240 3.82 -27.39 28.50
CA SER A 240 4.54 -26.14 28.19
C SER A 240 5.80 -26.34 27.35
N LEU A 241 6.60 -27.37 27.62
CA LEU A 241 7.79 -27.67 26.82
C LEU A 241 7.46 -28.06 25.38
N GLN A 242 6.36 -28.80 25.18
CA GLN A 242 5.89 -29.20 23.85
C GLN A 242 5.36 -27.99 23.06
N ILE A 243 4.52 -27.17 23.70
CA ILE A 243 4.03 -25.91 23.10
C ILE A 243 5.17 -24.93 22.82
N SER A 244 6.14 -24.78 23.72
CA SER A 244 7.30 -23.91 23.52
C SER A 244 8.19 -24.35 22.36
N LYS A 245 8.43 -25.66 22.21
CA LYS A 245 9.16 -26.21 21.06
C LYS A 245 8.40 -25.94 19.76
N TRP A 246 7.10 -26.21 19.75
CA TRP A 246 6.25 -25.99 18.59
C TRP A 246 6.17 -24.51 18.17
N ILE A 247 5.96 -23.59 19.12
CA ILE A 247 5.96 -22.14 18.86
C ILE A 247 7.30 -21.69 18.26
N ARG A 248 8.44 -22.18 18.78
CA ARG A 248 9.75 -21.91 18.16
C ARG A 248 9.79 -22.40 16.73
N THR A 249 9.26 -23.60 16.42
CA THR A 249 9.18 -24.06 15.03
C THR A 249 8.28 -23.20 14.14
N LEU A 250 7.19 -22.62 14.66
CA LEU A 250 6.39 -21.65 13.91
C LEU A 250 7.22 -20.42 13.54
N PHE A 251 7.92 -19.82 14.52
CA PHE A 251 8.78 -18.66 14.27
C PHE A 251 9.99 -18.99 13.38
N THR A 252 10.62 -20.17 13.49
CA THR A 252 11.76 -20.54 12.63
C THR A 252 11.35 -20.95 11.22
N ASN A 253 10.19 -21.60 11.05
CA ASN A 253 9.70 -22.00 9.73
C ASN A 253 9.11 -20.80 8.98
N ASN A 254 8.42 -19.89 9.68
CA ASN A 254 8.00 -18.61 9.09
C ASN A 254 9.20 -17.69 8.81
N ASN A 255 10.34 -17.85 9.49
CA ASN A 255 11.60 -17.19 9.12
C ASN A 255 12.19 -17.66 7.77
N ILE A 256 11.69 -18.75 7.17
CA ILE A 256 12.01 -19.10 5.77
C ILE A 256 11.26 -18.19 4.77
N PHE A 257 10.25 -17.44 5.23
CA PHE A 257 9.48 -16.46 4.44
C PHE A 257 9.56 -15.01 4.94
N PHE A 258 10.56 -14.66 5.77
CA PHE A 258 11.08 -13.29 5.77
C PHE A 258 12.04 -13.09 4.58
N ASP A 259 11.52 -13.29 3.36
CA ASP A 259 12.16 -12.72 2.18
C ASP A 259 11.94 -11.21 2.26
N ASP A 260 13.01 -10.45 2.55
CA ASP A 260 12.98 -8.98 2.63
C ASP A 260 12.38 -8.35 1.36
N LYS A 261 12.44 -9.06 0.21
CA LYS A 261 11.76 -8.67 -1.03
C LYS A 261 10.24 -8.67 -0.90
N LEU A 262 9.62 -9.62 -0.21
CA LEU A 262 8.16 -9.68 -0.07
C LEU A 262 7.66 -8.51 0.78
N LEU A 263 8.34 -8.21 1.90
CA LEU A 263 8.02 -7.06 2.75
C LEU A 263 8.32 -5.73 2.02
N HIS A 264 9.40 -5.66 1.24
CA HIS A 264 9.68 -4.50 0.39
C HIS A 264 8.59 -4.31 -0.67
N HIS A 265 8.21 -5.37 -1.40
CA HIS A 265 7.17 -5.31 -2.42
C HIS A 265 5.80 -5.00 -1.82
N GLN A 266 5.42 -5.52 -0.66
CA GLN A 266 4.19 -5.12 0.03
C GLN A 266 4.19 -3.64 0.43
N LYS A 267 5.30 -3.12 0.96
CA LYS A 267 5.48 -1.68 1.25
C LYS A 267 5.44 -0.84 -0.02
N GLU A 268 6.05 -1.31 -1.10
CA GLU A 268 6.11 -0.62 -2.39
C GLU A 268 4.76 -0.63 -3.11
N ILE A 269 4.00 -1.73 -3.05
CA ILE A 269 2.61 -1.83 -3.53
C ILE A 269 1.72 -0.90 -2.71
N LYS A 270 1.83 -0.90 -1.38
CA LYS A 270 1.08 0.03 -0.52
C LYS A 270 1.37 1.49 -0.88
N TYR A 271 2.64 1.85 -1.05
CA TYR A 271 3.05 3.20 -1.47
C TYR A 271 2.55 3.55 -2.88
N LYS A 272 2.60 2.61 -3.83
CA LYS A 272 2.04 2.79 -5.18
C LYS A 272 0.53 3.01 -5.14
N ASN A 273 -0.21 2.24 -4.32
CA ASN A 273 -1.66 2.37 -4.16
C ASN A 273 -2.05 3.68 -3.48
N GLU A 274 -1.34 4.09 -2.42
CA GLU A 274 -1.53 5.41 -1.80
C GLU A 274 -1.24 6.54 -2.79
N LYS A 275 -0.21 6.41 -3.63
CA LYS A 275 0.13 7.38 -4.68
C LYS A 275 -0.90 7.41 -5.81
N ILE A 276 -1.45 6.26 -6.23
CA ILE A 276 -2.55 6.18 -7.20
C ILE A 276 -3.76 6.93 -6.64
N LYS A 277 -4.16 6.64 -5.40
CA LYS A 277 -5.27 7.32 -4.73
C LYS A 277 -5.08 8.84 -4.63
N LEU A 278 -3.87 9.30 -4.30
CA LEU A 278 -3.53 10.73 -4.28
C LEU A 278 -3.58 11.37 -5.68
N LEU A 279 -3.28 10.62 -6.74
CA LEU A 279 -3.39 11.09 -8.13
C LEU A 279 -4.84 11.09 -8.61
N GLU A 280 -5.65 10.10 -8.23
CA GLU A 280 -7.12 10.08 -8.43
C GLU A 280 -7.77 11.28 -7.74
N ASP A 281 -7.50 11.49 -6.45
CA ASP A 281 -7.99 12.65 -5.68
C ASP A 281 -7.56 13.98 -6.31
N ALA A 282 -6.33 14.07 -6.83
CA ALA A 282 -5.82 15.27 -7.50
C ALA A 282 -6.45 15.49 -8.89
N PHE A 283 -6.79 14.42 -9.60
CA PHE A 283 -7.51 14.47 -10.88
C PHE A 283 -8.95 14.92 -10.67
N ILE A 284 -9.67 14.31 -9.73
CA ILE A 284 -11.03 14.69 -9.32
C ILE A 284 -11.09 16.15 -8.84
N LYS A 285 -10.08 16.62 -8.09
CA LYS A 285 -10.00 18.03 -7.64
C LYS A 285 -9.64 19.02 -8.76
N LYS A 286 -9.11 18.57 -9.91
CA LYS A 286 -8.77 19.44 -11.05
C LYS A 286 -9.89 19.60 -12.07
N GLN A 287 -10.93 18.77 -12.04
CA GLN A 287 -12.10 18.93 -12.90
C GLN A 287 -12.79 20.27 -12.59
N LYS A 288 -12.77 21.19 -13.56
CA LYS A 288 -13.45 22.49 -13.46
C LYS A 288 -14.95 22.24 -13.43
N ARG A 289 -15.58 22.37 -12.26
CA ARG A 289 -17.02 22.20 -12.09
C ARG A 289 -17.77 23.27 -12.89
N GLN A 290 -18.30 22.90 -14.05
CA GLN A 290 -19.28 23.71 -14.77
C GLN A 290 -20.47 24.01 -13.83
N ASN A 291 -21.03 25.20 -13.96
CA ASN A 291 -22.08 25.70 -13.09
C ASN A 291 -23.38 25.82 -13.88
N PHE A 292 -24.39 25.06 -13.47
CA PHE A 292 -25.73 25.05 -14.03
C PHE A 292 -26.64 25.74 -13.00
N PRO A 293 -27.03 27.01 -13.17
CA PRO A 293 -27.84 27.76 -12.22
C PRO A 293 -29.31 27.30 -12.16
N GLU A 294 -29.78 26.64 -13.22
CA GLU A 294 -31.17 26.21 -13.41
C GLU A 294 -31.55 25.08 -12.43
N LYS A 295 -32.82 25.07 -12.04
CA LYS A 295 -33.41 24.03 -11.19
C LYS A 295 -34.36 23.17 -12.02
N ASN A 296 -34.64 21.97 -11.52
CA ASN A 296 -35.59 21.02 -12.10
C ASN A 296 -35.33 20.79 -13.61
N VAL A 297 -34.14 20.29 -13.96
CA VAL A 297 -33.76 20.11 -15.36
C VAL A 297 -33.92 18.67 -15.83
N ILE A 298 -34.33 18.51 -17.08
CA ILE A 298 -34.07 17.30 -17.87
C ILE A 298 -32.68 17.45 -18.49
N TYR A 299 -31.86 16.41 -18.44
CA TYR A 299 -30.52 16.39 -19.02
C TYR A 299 -30.26 15.14 -19.85
N MET A 300 -29.33 15.28 -20.79
CA MET A 300 -28.69 14.20 -21.53
C MET A 300 -27.18 14.35 -21.40
N ILE A 301 -26.52 13.30 -20.89
CA ILE A 301 -25.07 13.24 -20.67
C ILE A 301 -24.44 12.06 -21.41
N THR A 302 -23.16 12.19 -21.75
CA THR A 302 -22.34 11.08 -22.26
C THR A 302 -20.91 11.15 -21.72
N THR A 303 -20.14 10.10 -21.90
CA THR A 303 -18.67 10.09 -21.70
C THR A 303 -18.01 9.90 -23.06
N GLU A 304 -16.73 10.19 -23.23
CA GLU A 304 -16.03 10.01 -24.51
C GLU A 304 -16.17 8.56 -25.05
N ASP A 305 -16.02 7.55 -24.18
CA ASP A 305 -16.23 6.14 -24.54
C ASP A 305 -17.67 5.82 -24.96
N ASN A 306 -18.66 6.45 -24.31
CA ASN A 306 -20.06 6.26 -24.64
C ASN A 306 -20.43 7.01 -25.92
N LYS A 307 -19.85 8.18 -26.19
CA LYS A 307 -19.98 8.98 -27.42
C LYS A 307 -19.50 8.17 -28.63
N ASN A 308 -18.35 7.51 -28.51
CA ASN A 308 -17.84 6.56 -29.51
C ASN A 308 -18.78 5.36 -29.74
N LYS A 309 -19.49 4.90 -28.70
CA LYS A 309 -20.52 3.84 -28.79
C LYS A 309 -21.92 4.36 -29.12
N ARG A 310 -22.08 5.67 -29.32
CA ARG A 310 -23.37 6.37 -29.54
C ARG A 310 -24.40 6.16 -28.42
N ILE A 311 -23.92 5.99 -27.19
CA ILE A 311 -24.71 5.80 -25.96
C ILE A 311 -24.87 7.13 -25.23
N TYR A 312 -26.10 7.43 -24.81
CA TYR A 312 -26.45 8.62 -24.04
C TYR A 312 -27.27 8.22 -22.80
N ILE A 313 -27.04 8.92 -21.69
CA ILE A 313 -27.83 8.77 -20.46
C ILE A 313 -28.77 9.96 -20.36
N ILE A 314 -30.07 9.70 -20.19
CA ILE A 314 -31.12 10.72 -20.12
C ILE A 314 -31.84 10.58 -18.78
N GLY A 315 -32.11 11.71 -18.11
CA GLY A 315 -32.86 11.72 -16.85
C GLY A 315 -33.09 13.12 -16.29
N LYS A 316 -33.65 13.19 -15.08
CA LYS A 316 -33.98 14.45 -14.39
C LYS A 316 -33.10 14.78 -13.18
N ALA A 317 -32.97 16.06 -12.83
CA ALA A 317 -32.35 16.51 -11.58
C ALA A 317 -32.79 17.92 -11.15
N ASN A 318 -33.13 18.08 -9.87
CA ASN A 318 -33.42 19.38 -9.25
C ASN A 318 -32.17 20.29 -9.19
N ASN A 319 -30.97 19.70 -9.23
CA ASN A 319 -29.70 20.39 -9.37
C ASN A 319 -28.70 19.53 -10.18
N LEU A 320 -28.40 19.94 -11.41
CA LEU A 320 -27.56 19.16 -12.33
C LEU A 320 -26.12 19.01 -11.84
N LYS A 321 -25.54 20.06 -11.24
CA LYS A 321 -24.18 20.06 -10.68
C LYS A 321 -23.99 18.99 -9.60
N ASN A 322 -24.97 18.83 -8.70
CA ASN A 322 -24.96 17.77 -7.68
C ASN A 322 -25.14 16.38 -8.31
N ARG A 323 -26.00 16.26 -9.33
CA ARG A 323 -26.23 14.99 -10.04
C ARG A 323 -24.99 14.53 -10.81
N LEU A 324 -24.30 15.43 -11.51
CA LEU A 324 -23.03 15.16 -12.19
C LEU A 324 -21.95 14.67 -11.23
N SER A 325 -21.90 15.16 -9.98
CA SER A 325 -20.99 14.64 -8.95
C SER A 325 -21.26 13.17 -8.57
N THR A 326 -22.41 12.60 -8.94
CA THR A 326 -22.70 11.18 -8.74
C THR A 326 -22.11 10.31 -9.88
N TYR A 327 -22.09 10.85 -11.10
CA TYR A 327 -21.57 10.18 -12.30
C TYR A 327 -20.05 10.35 -12.47
N ASN A 328 -19.50 11.53 -12.15
CA ASN A 328 -18.08 11.88 -12.31
C ASN A 328 -17.18 11.30 -11.20
N LYS A 329 -17.33 10.00 -10.92
CA LYS A 329 -16.49 9.24 -9.97
C LYS A 329 -15.34 8.53 -10.68
N THR A 330 -15.57 8.03 -11.89
CA THR A 330 -14.63 7.19 -12.65
C THR A 330 -14.36 7.70 -14.08
N ALA A 331 -15.32 8.43 -14.67
CA ALA A 331 -15.19 9.04 -15.99
C ALA A 331 -15.90 10.41 -16.00
N GLU A 332 -15.36 11.36 -16.77
CA GLU A 332 -15.97 12.67 -16.95
C GLU A 332 -17.17 12.58 -17.90
N HIS A 333 -18.34 13.02 -17.42
CA HIS A 333 -19.57 13.08 -18.20
C HIS A 333 -19.79 14.50 -18.74
N GLU A 334 -19.81 14.62 -20.07
CA GLU A 334 -20.19 15.82 -20.82
C GLU A 334 -21.72 15.99 -20.76
N VAL A 335 -22.19 17.19 -20.45
CA VAL A 335 -23.61 17.57 -20.63
C VAL A 335 -23.79 17.95 -22.09
N VAL A 336 -24.49 17.11 -22.84
CA VAL A 336 -24.71 17.29 -24.28
C VAL A 336 -25.98 18.10 -24.54
N TYR A 337 -26.95 18.00 -23.63
CA TYR A 337 -28.17 18.79 -23.64
C TYR A 337 -28.72 18.88 -22.22
N TYR A 338 -29.30 20.03 -21.86
CA TYR A 338 -30.16 20.16 -20.68
C TYR A 338 -31.18 21.27 -20.90
N LYS A 339 -32.34 21.19 -20.24
CA LYS A 339 -33.39 22.22 -20.29
C LYS A 339 -34.18 22.23 -18.99
N GLU A 340 -34.52 23.43 -18.53
CA GLU A 340 -35.27 23.63 -17.29
C GLU A 340 -36.76 23.28 -17.42
N CYS A 341 -37.34 22.83 -16.32
CA CYS A 341 -38.79 22.64 -16.14
C CYS A 341 -39.26 23.59 -15.04
N THR A 342 -40.43 24.19 -15.24
CA THR A 342 -41.02 25.15 -14.28
C THR A 342 -41.38 24.53 -12.93
N ASP A 343 -41.62 23.22 -12.90
CA ASP A 343 -42.11 22.49 -11.73
C ASP A 343 -41.59 21.04 -11.66
N GLU A 344 -41.49 20.48 -10.46
CA GLU A 344 -40.98 19.13 -10.18
C GLU A 344 -41.99 18.03 -10.54
N GLU A 345 -43.30 18.23 -10.33
CA GLU A 345 -44.32 17.26 -10.76
C GLU A 345 -44.38 17.20 -12.29
N LYS A 346 -44.37 18.36 -12.96
CA LYS A 346 -44.22 18.44 -14.43
C LYS A 346 -42.96 17.71 -14.90
N MET A 347 -41.80 17.97 -14.30
CA MET A 347 -40.53 17.31 -14.63
C MET A 347 -40.62 15.78 -14.54
N ASN A 348 -41.33 15.25 -13.53
CA ASN A 348 -41.55 13.81 -13.37
C ASN A 348 -42.38 13.21 -14.51
N ILE A 349 -43.45 13.88 -14.94
CA ILE A 349 -44.33 13.42 -16.04
C ILE A 349 -43.59 13.54 -17.39
N ILE A 350 -42.82 14.61 -17.58
CA ILE A 350 -41.99 14.83 -18.78
C ILE A 350 -40.93 13.73 -18.91
N GLU A 351 -40.22 13.39 -17.83
CA GLU A 351 -39.26 12.28 -17.83
C GLU A 351 -39.94 10.96 -18.24
N LEU A 352 -41.05 10.59 -17.61
CA LEU A 352 -41.78 9.36 -17.94
C LEU A 352 -42.20 9.32 -19.42
N SER A 353 -42.65 10.46 -19.95
CA SER A 353 -43.04 10.61 -21.37
C SER A 353 -41.84 10.41 -22.32
N ILE A 354 -40.68 10.98 -21.99
CA ILE A 354 -39.43 10.81 -22.74
C ILE A 354 -38.96 9.36 -22.69
N LEU A 355 -38.94 8.74 -21.50
CA LEU A 355 -38.54 7.35 -21.30
C LEU A 355 -39.46 6.37 -22.05
N TYR A 356 -40.75 6.69 -22.18
CA TYR A 356 -41.70 5.92 -22.99
C TYR A 356 -41.42 6.08 -24.50
N LYS A 357 -41.33 7.31 -25.02
CA LYS A 357 -41.04 7.57 -26.45
C LYS A 357 -39.69 6.99 -26.88
N LEU A 358 -38.67 7.03 -26.03
CA LEU A 358 -37.32 6.51 -26.31
C LEU A 358 -37.14 5.03 -25.98
N ASN A 359 -38.17 4.31 -25.51
CA ASN A 359 -38.03 2.93 -25.05
C ASN A 359 -37.49 1.96 -26.13
N MET A 360 -37.76 2.24 -27.41
CA MET A 360 -37.21 1.45 -28.54
C MET A 360 -35.68 1.57 -28.71
N TYR A 361 -35.07 2.63 -28.17
CA TYR A 361 -33.62 2.89 -28.21
C TYR A 361 -32.90 2.48 -26.92
N ARG A 362 -33.62 1.94 -25.93
CA ARG A 362 -33.08 1.66 -24.59
C ARG A 362 -32.12 0.45 -24.58
N GLU A 363 -30.99 0.59 -23.89
CA GLU A 363 -30.03 -0.50 -23.70
C GLU A 363 -30.63 -1.59 -22.78
N LYS A 364 -30.65 -2.85 -23.24
CA LYS A 364 -31.25 -3.97 -22.47
C LYS A 364 -30.62 -4.20 -21.09
N ALA A 365 -29.36 -3.81 -20.91
CA ALA A 365 -28.61 -4.01 -19.67
C ALA A 365 -28.74 -2.85 -18.65
N ASN A 366 -29.10 -1.64 -19.08
CA ASN A 366 -29.18 -0.45 -18.22
C ASN A 366 -30.41 0.40 -18.56
N ARG A 367 -31.31 0.58 -17.58
CA ARG A 367 -32.63 1.21 -17.79
C ARG A 367 -32.57 2.69 -18.21
N ASP A 368 -31.46 3.36 -17.95
CA ASP A 368 -31.32 4.82 -18.16
C ASP A 368 -30.39 5.16 -19.34
N ARG A 369 -29.97 4.16 -20.13
CA ARG A 369 -29.10 4.34 -21.31
C ARG A 369 -29.86 4.13 -22.61
N PHE A 370 -29.57 4.97 -23.58
CA PHE A 370 -30.19 4.99 -24.90
C PHE A 370 -29.11 4.97 -25.98
N VAL A 371 -29.27 4.09 -26.97
CA VAL A 371 -28.35 3.90 -28.10
C VAL A 371 -28.91 4.67 -29.30
N LEU A 372 -28.17 5.67 -29.76
CA LEU A 372 -28.56 6.47 -30.93
C LEU A 372 -28.29 5.69 -32.23
N PRO A 373 -29.30 5.46 -33.09
CA PRO A 373 -29.13 4.74 -34.36
C PRO A 373 -28.00 5.32 -35.22
N ILE A 374 -27.32 4.47 -35.99
CA ILE A 374 -26.17 4.85 -36.82
C ILE A 374 -26.55 5.93 -37.85
N GLU A 375 -27.75 5.83 -38.41
CA GLU A 375 -28.30 6.72 -39.45
C GLU A 375 -28.88 8.04 -38.93
N LYS A 376 -28.95 8.24 -37.60
CA LYS A 376 -29.64 9.38 -36.98
C LYS A 376 -28.66 10.26 -36.23
N ASP A 377 -28.86 11.56 -36.25
CA ASP A 377 -28.08 12.50 -35.45
C ASP A 377 -28.66 12.63 -34.04
N ILE A 378 -27.95 13.34 -33.16
CA ILE A 378 -28.39 13.54 -31.78
C ILE A 378 -29.68 14.38 -31.68
N SER A 379 -30.00 15.14 -32.74
CA SER A 379 -31.25 15.90 -32.85
C SER A 379 -32.49 15.00 -32.75
N LEU A 380 -32.40 13.71 -33.10
CA LEU A 380 -33.47 12.75 -32.83
C LEU A 380 -33.89 12.74 -31.35
N PHE A 381 -32.93 12.64 -30.43
CA PHE A 381 -33.23 12.61 -28.99
C PHE A 381 -33.60 13.99 -28.46
N ILE A 382 -32.93 15.05 -28.92
CA ILE A 382 -33.25 16.44 -28.56
C ILE A 382 -34.69 16.79 -28.95
N ASN A 383 -35.08 16.54 -30.21
CA ASN A 383 -36.43 16.82 -30.72
C ASN A 383 -37.53 16.04 -29.97
N ILE A 384 -37.23 14.82 -29.49
CA ILE A 384 -38.16 14.04 -28.66
C ILE A 384 -38.31 14.65 -27.27
N ILE A 385 -37.20 15.11 -26.66
CA ILE A 385 -37.21 15.82 -25.38
C ILE A 385 -37.96 17.16 -25.49
N ASP A 386 -37.65 17.97 -26.50
CA ASP A 386 -38.33 19.24 -26.79
C ASP A 386 -39.81 19.06 -27.11
N SER A 387 -40.18 18.03 -27.88
CA SER A 387 -41.59 17.68 -28.13
C SER A 387 -42.34 17.35 -26.83
N CYS A 388 -41.69 16.68 -25.88
CA CYS A 388 -42.29 16.40 -24.57
C CYS A 388 -42.36 17.65 -23.68
N LEU A 389 -41.35 18.53 -23.71
CA LEU A 389 -41.37 19.78 -22.94
C LEU A 389 -42.44 20.76 -23.46
N ASN A 390 -42.49 20.97 -24.78
CA ASN A 390 -43.44 21.89 -25.40
C ASN A 390 -44.90 21.46 -25.22
N PHE A 391 -45.19 20.16 -25.03
CA PHE A 391 -46.54 19.69 -24.72
C PHE A 391 -47.08 20.20 -23.37
N PHE A 392 -46.20 20.49 -22.40
CA PHE A 392 -46.58 21.04 -21.08
C PHE A 392 -46.37 22.56 -20.95
N ASN A 393 -45.76 23.18 -21.96
CA ASN A 393 -45.66 24.62 -22.14
C ASN A 393 -46.75 25.06 -23.13
N ILE A 394 -48.00 24.98 -22.69
CA ILE A 394 -49.12 25.63 -23.36
C ILE A 394 -49.15 27.07 -22.81
N ASP A 395 -48.95 28.05 -23.69
CA ASP A 395 -49.15 29.49 -23.41
C ASP A 395 -50.65 29.82 -23.24
#